data_AF-A0A943EFL1-F1
#
_entry.id   AF-A0A943EFL1-F1
#
_cell.length_a   1.000
_cell.length_b   1.000
_cell.length_c   1.000
_cell.angle_alpha   90.00
_cell.angle_beta   90.00
_cell.angle_gamma   90.00
#
_symmetry.space_group_name_H-M   'P 1'
#
loop_
_entity.id
_entity.type
_entity.pdbx_description
1 polymer ?
#
loop_
_entity_poly.entity_id
_entity_poly.type
_entity_poly.pdbx_seq_one_letter_code
_entity_poly.pdbx_strand_id
1 'polypeptide(L)'
;MDKADPLARAGKWDELSQLLQEAVPESGGQVMVMGGANTVDKGYLSQVMGVGNILTGNTNELSDSATQLNFVDGFYNNVSNGQHIYVLGSKNTVKNAVEKDNTKENHHNTAIGDENSITGSINTKIVGDNNEVLNGWYENNGKTFRKVVTGVNKDVKIYGSGNKVYGSHRQLVLGDNNEIIARDSGTVSDYKDPDGRELYTMDLTIGRNNTIHNNYTYRNQWESVKVIGNNNNGGGGYGSLYAGGANNVILIGDNQNFTNSGEMITIGSISPEEQKEMKNGELRYQSGGSSIMAGFHSYVRGGSVLIGTRSYSENMLQTIVGHGSSIDNLHDGSNWLFVNGMYGTINGSFNWIRNDGVYSRDES
;
A
#
# COMPACT_ATOMS: atom_id res chain seq x y z
N MET A 1 -33.31 19.97 -32.27
CA MET A 1 -32.58 20.55 -33.42
C MET A 1 -33.49 20.98 -34.57
N ASP A 2 -34.67 20.38 -34.75
CA ASP A 2 -35.54 20.47 -35.94
C ASP A 2 -35.95 21.89 -36.39
N LYS A 3 -35.81 22.89 -35.51
CA LYS A 3 -36.06 24.32 -35.82
C LYS A 3 -34.86 25.04 -36.44
N ALA A 4 -33.65 24.46 -36.43
CA ALA A 4 -32.45 25.11 -36.95
C ALA A 4 -32.54 25.40 -38.46
N ASP A 5 -32.96 24.40 -39.25
CA ASP A 5 -33.07 24.52 -40.72
C ASP A 5 -34.12 25.59 -41.14
N PRO A 6 -35.34 25.63 -40.55
CA PRO A 6 -36.28 26.73 -40.76
C PRO A 6 -35.74 28.11 -40.36
N LEU A 7 -35.05 28.25 -39.23
CA LEU A 7 -34.52 29.55 -38.77
C LEU A 7 -33.40 30.06 -39.68
N ALA A 8 -32.50 29.19 -40.12
CA ALA A 8 -31.44 29.50 -41.08
C ALA A 8 -32.02 30.00 -42.43
N ARG A 9 -33.01 29.28 -42.99
CA ARG A 9 -33.68 29.68 -44.24
C ARG A 9 -34.46 31.00 -44.13
N ALA A 10 -34.94 31.33 -42.93
CA ALA A 10 -35.63 32.59 -42.65
C ALA A 10 -34.68 33.77 -42.34
N GLY A 11 -33.36 33.56 -42.30
CA GLY A 11 -32.38 34.61 -41.97
C GLY A 11 -32.42 35.06 -40.50
N LYS A 12 -33.02 34.26 -39.61
CA LYS A 12 -33.19 34.56 -38.18
C LYS A 12 -31.93 34.16 -37.39
N TRP A 13 -30.83 34.85 -37.66
CA TRP A 13 -29.50 34.48 -37.15
C TRP A 13 -29.37 34.54 -35.62
N ASP A 14 -30.04 35.49 -34.95
CA ASP A 14 -30.01 35.60 -33.47
C ASP A 14 -30.77 34.44 -32.81
N GLU A 15 -31.99 34.15 -33.27
CA GLU A 15 -32.80 33.01 -32.80
C GLU A 15 -32.11 31.67 -33.08
N LEU A 16 -31.44 31.54 -34.23
CA LEU A 16 -30.63 30.37 -34.55
C LEU A 16 -29.42 30.27 -33.61
N SER A 17 -28.71 31.37 -33.35
CA SER A 17 -27.54 31.39 -32.47
C SER A 17 -27.92 31.01 -31.04
N GLN A 18 -29.05 31.51 -30.53
CA GLN A 18 -29.58 31.10 -29.23
C GLN A 18 -29.96 29.61 -29.21
N LEU A 19 -30.69 29.11 -30.21
CA LEU A 19 -31.06 27.68 -30.29
C LEU A 19 -29.83 26.77 -30.34
N LEU A 20 -28.77 27.17 -31.06
CA LEU A 20 -27.51 26.43 -31.11
C LEU A 20 -26.77 26.49 -29.77
N GLN A 21 -26.74 27.66 -29.12
CA GLN A 21 -26.12 27.83 -27.80
C GLN A 21 -26.81 27.00 -26.71
N GLU A 22 -28.15 26.95 -26.72
CA GLU A 22 -28.96 26.11 -25.82
C GLU A 22 -28.73 24.61 -26.08
N ALA A 23 -28.47 24.20 -27.32
CA ALA A 23 -28.18 22.81 -27.67
C ALA A 23 -26.74 22.35 -27.33
N VAL A 24 -25.79 23.26 -27.11
CA VAL A 24 -24.39 22.90 -26.81
C VAL A 24 -24.27 22.08 -25.51
N PRO A 25 -24.81 22.52 -24.34
CA PRO A 25 -24.74 21.76 -23.09
C PRO A 25 -25.28 20.33 -23.17
N GLU A 26 -26.30 20.08 -24.00
CA GLU A 26 -26.94 18.77 -24.18
C GLU A 26 -26.32 17.95 -25.34
N SER A 27 -25.34 18.50 -26.06
CA SER A 27 -24.71 17.81 -27.19
C SER A 27 -23.81 16.65 -26.76
N GLY A 28 -24.02 15.48 -27.36
CA GLY A 28 -23.17 14.30 -27.14
C GLY A 28 -21.76 14.50 -27.72
N GLY A 29 -20.74 14.18 -26.94
CA GLY A 29 -19.35 14.16 -27.40
C GLY A 29 -18.60 15.49 -27.29
N GLN A 30 -18.92 16.35 -26.31
CA GLN A 30 -18.11 17.52 -25.96
C GLN A 30 -16.69 17.08 -25.54
N VAL A 31 -15.78 16.96 -26.50
CA VAL A 31 -14.36 16.69 -26.23
C VAL A 31 -13.50 17.74 -26.90
N MET A 32 -12.62 18.33 -26.10
CA MET A 32 -11.59 19.25 -26.58
C MET A 32 -10.29 18.46 -26.81
N VAL A 33 -9.78 18.45 -28.03
CA VAL A 33 -8.49 17.83 -28.37
C VAL A 33 -7.55 18.89 -28.94
N MET A 34 -6.35 19.05 -28.36
CA MET A 34 -5.33 19.98 -28.84
C MET A 34 -3.96 19.31 -28.96
N GLY A 35 -3.24 19.59 -30.06
CA GLY A 35 -1.93 19.01 -30.34
C GLY A 35 -1.97 17.88 -31.36
N GLY A 36 -1.02 16.95 -31.32
CA GLY A 36 -0.72 16.02 -32.42
C GLY A 36 -0.93 14.54 -32.06
N ALA A 37 -1.46 13.76 -32.99
CA ALA A 37 -1.59 12.29 -32.86
C ALA A 37 -2.33 11.78 -31.61
N ASN A 38 -3.15 12.61 -30.97
CA ASN A 38 -4.01 12.20 -29.85
C ASN A 38 -5.17 11.34 -30.39
N THR A 39 -5.54 10.29 -29.65
CA THR A 39 -6.67 9.41 -29.94
C THR A 39 -7.74 9.59 -28.88
N VAL A 40 -8.96 9.92 -29.30
CA VAL A 40 -10.15 9.81 -28.44
C VAL A 40 -11.18 8.93 -29.13
N ASP A 41 -11.56 7.82 -28.49
CA ASP A 41 -12.67 6.95 -28.91
C ASP A 41 -13.64 6.80 -27.73
N LYS A 42 -14.92 7.13 -27.91
CA LYS A 42 -15.95 7.01 -26.85
C LYS A 42 -15.65 7.75 -25.54
N GLY A 43 -14.90 8.85 -25.63
CA GLY A 43 -14.74 9.83 -24.57
C GLY A 43 -15.81 10.92 -24.66
N TYR A 44 -16.30 11.38 -23.51
CA TYR A 44 -17.32 12.44 -23.40
C TYR A 44 -16.90 13.48 -22.38
N LEU A 45 -17.38 14.73 -22.49
CA LEU A 45 -17.17 15.81 -21.51
C LEU A 45 -15.70 15.94 -21.04
N SER A 46 -14.73 15.77 -21.94
CA SER A 46 -13.32 15.54 -21.59
C SER A 46 -12.36 16.47 -22.36
N GLN A 47 -11.14 16.64 -21.85
CA GLN A 47 -10.09 17.45 -22.46
C GLN A 47 -8.82 16.62 -22.63
N VAL A 48 -8.24 16.64 -23.83
CA VAL A 48 -6.99 15.94 -24.17
C VAL A 48 -6.04 16.92 -24.86
N MET A 49 -4.86 17.14 -24.28
CA MET A 49 -3.87 18.10 -24.77
C MET A 49 -2.49 17.46 -24.90
N GLY A 50 -1.68 17.94 -25.84
CA GLY A 50 -0.29 17.49 -26.04
C GLY A 50 -0.16 16.51 -27.20
N VAL A 51 0.67 15.47 -27.07
CA VAL A 51 1.02 14.58 -28.19
C VAL A 51 0.89 13.09 -27.85
N GLY A 52 0.20 12.34 -28.73
CA GLY A 52 0.14 10.87 -28.66
C GLY A 52 -0.69 10.31 -27.51
N ASN A 53 -1.48 11.16 -26.82
CA ASN A 53 -2.32 10.72 -25.71
C ASN A 53 -3.53 9.92 -26.20
N ILE A 54 -4.00 8.99 -25.39
CA ILE A 54 -5.09 8.06 -25.68
C ILE A 54 -6.14 8.18 -24.58
N LEU A 55 -7.40 8.44 -24.95
CA LEU A 55 -8.57 8.36 -24.09
C LEU A 55 -9.61 7.44 -24.74
N THR A 56 -9.87 6.26 -24.17
CA THR A 56 -10.82 5.29 -24.72
C THR A 56 -11.92 4.86 -23.75
N GLY A 57 -13.14 4.71 -24.25
CA GLY A 57 -14.28 4.17 -23.51
C GLY A 57 -14.90 2.90 -24.10
N ASN A 58 -15.75 2.23 -23.32
CA ASN A 58 -16.43 0.99 -23.71
C ASN A 58 -17.86 1.18 -24.26
N THR A 59 -18.47 2.36 -24.11
CA THR A 59 -19.88 2.64 -24.49
C THR A 59 -19.97 3.72 -25.57
N ASN A 60 -20.94 3.59 -26.49
CA ASN A 60 -21.23 4.60 -27.51
C ASN A 60 -22.29 5.63 -27.05
N GLU A 61 -22.76 5.52 -25.80
CA GLU A 61 -23.80 6.36 -25.21
C GLU A 61 -23.24 7.09 -23.98
N LEU A 62 -23.61 8.37 -23.84
CA LEU A 62 -23.33 9.15 -22.63
C LEU A 62 -24.23 8.65 -21.49
N SER A 63 -23.62 8.12 -20.44
CA SER A 63 -24.28 7.50 -19.29
C SER A 63 -23.39 7.59 -18.06
N ASP A 64 -23.91 7.17 -16.90
CA ASP A 64 -23.16 7.07 -15.64
C ASP A 64 -21.97 6.07 -15.70
N SER A 65 -21.85 5.26 -16.76
CA SER A 65 -20.71 4.37 -17.02
C SER A 65 -19.85 4.79 -18.23
N ALA A 66 -20.15 5.93 -18.85
CA ALA A 66 -19.35 6.47 -19.95
C ALA A 66 -17.97 6.97 -19.47
N THR A 67 -16.98 6.95 -20.36
CA THR A 67 -15.67 7.54 -20.08
C THR A 67 -15.78 9.05 -20.19
N GLN A 68 -15.92 9.73 -19.03
CA GLN A 68 -16.30 11.13 -18.99
C GLN A 68 -15.57 11.97 -17.94
N LEU A 69 -15.59 13.30 -18.14
CA LEU A 69 -15.09 14.29 -17.19
C LEU A 69 -13.57 14.14 -16.92
N ASN A 70 -12.82 13.73 -17.93
CA ASN A 70 -11.39 13.46 -17.85
C ASN A 70 -10.55 14.62 -18.40
N PHE A 71 -9.38 14.84 -17.82
CA PHE A 71 -8.36 15.77 -18.27
C PHE A 71 -7.04 15.01 -18.47
N VAL A 72 -6.52 14.98 -19.69
CA VAL A 72 -5.29 14.25 -20.05
C VAL A 72 -4.35 15.18 -20.80
N ASP A 73 -3.19 15.47 -20.22
CA ASP A 73 -2.23 16.43 -20.77
C ASP A 73 -0.78 15.92 -20.73
N GLY A 74 0.00 16.33 -21.73
CA GLY A 74 1.40 15.96 -21.93
C GLY A 74 1.59 14.94 -23.07
N PHE A 75 2.33 13.85 -22.81
CA PHE A 75 2.87 12.99 -23.89
C PHE A 75 2.60 11.50 -23.68
N TYR A 76 1.95 10.85 -24.64
CA TYR A 76 1.75 9.39 -24.66
C TYR A 76 1.02 8.79 -23.45
N ASN A 77 0.22 9.59 -22.74
CA ASN A 77 -0.61 9.09 -21.64
C ASN A 77 -1.76 8.22 -22.18
N ASN A 78 -2.19 7.21 -21.42
CA ASN A 78 -3.21 6.24 -21.81
C ASN A 78 -4.26 6.09 -20.70
N VAL A 79 -5.44 6.67 -20.91
CA VAL A 79 -6.59 6.52 -20.02
C VAL A 79 -7.65 5.67 -20.70
N SER A 80 -8.12 4.61 -20.04
CA SER A 80 -9.27 3.84 -20.53
C SER A 80 -10.30 3.54 -19.45
N ASN A 81 -11.58 3.62 -19.84
CA ASN A 81 -12.73 3.31 -19.01
C ASN A 81 -12.70 4.03 -17.65
N GLY A 82 -12.45 5.34 -17.71
CA GLY A 82 -12.21 6.20 -16.54
C GLY A 82 -13.19 7.36 -16.45
N GLN A 83 -13.52 7.73 -15.22
CA GLN A 83 -14.31 8.92 -14.90
C GLN A 83 -13.56 9.85 -13.94
N HIS A 84 -13.64 11.17 -14.17
CA HIS A 84 -12.93 12.16 -13.35
C HIS A 84 -11.43 11.88 -13.22
N ILE A 85 -10.81 11.40 -14.30
CA ILE A 85 -9.38 11.09 -14.35
C ILE A 85 -8.60 12.35 -14.75
N TYR A 86 -7.56 12.68 -13.98
CA TYR A 86 -6.68 13.82 -14.22
C TYR A 86 -5.24 13.31 -14.40
N VAL A 87 -4.69 13.44 -15.61
CA VAL A 87 -3.33 12.98 -15.94
C VAL A 87 -2.51 14.13 -16.51
N LEU A 88 -1.33 14.34 -15.95
CA LEU A 88 -0.38 15.40 -16.31
C LEU A 88 1.03 14.81 -16.35
N GLY A 89 1.70 14.91 -17.49
CA GLY A 89 3.07 14.41 -17.69
C GLY A 89 3.15 13.43 -18.86
N SER A 90 3.94 12.37 -18.76
CA SER A 90 4.15 11.45 -19.87
C SER A 90 4.05 9.96 -19.54
N LYS A 91 3.57 9.18 -20.52
CA LYS A 91 3.43 7.71 -20.47
C LYS A 91 2.61 7.16 -19.29
N ASN A 92 1.87 7.99 -18.57
CA ASN A 92 1.03 7.53 -17.47
C ASN A 92 -0.10 6.66 -18.04
N THR A 93 -0.43 5.58 -17.34
CA THR A 93 -1.48 4.63 -17.70
C THR A 93 -2.53 4.59 -16.59
N VAL A 94 -3.80 4.87 -16.90
CA VAL A 94 -4.91 4.83 -15.94
C VAL A 94 -6.06 4.01 -16.53
N LYS A 95 -6.24 2.77 -16.05
CA LYS A 95 -7.13 1.77 -16.65
C LYS A 95 -8.04 1.11 -15.62
N ASN A 96 -9.18 0.61 -16.07
CA ASN A 96 -9.98 -0.32 -15.28
C ASN A 96 -9.32 -1.72 -15.27
N ALA A 97 -9.45 -2.46 -14.16
CA ALA A 97 -8.93 -3.82 -14.03
C ALA A 97 -9.85 -4.91 -14.62
N VAL A 98 -11.13 -4.60 -14.88
CA VAL A 98 -12.07 -5.55 -15.47
C VAL A 98 -12.54 -5.03 -16.82
N GLU A 99 -11.94 -5.53 -17.90
CA GLU A 99 -12.25 -5.10 -19.28
C GLU A 99 -13.70 -5.37 -19.72
N LYS A 100 -14.42 -6.24 -19.01
CA LYS A 100 -15.75 -6.76 -19.38
C LYS A 100 -16.88 -6.47 -18.38
N ASP A 101 -16.59 -5.79 -17.28
CA ASP A 101 -17.60 -5.37 -16.31
C ASP A 101 -17.59 -3.85 -16.19
N ASN A 102 -18.46 -3.21 -16.98
CA ASN A 102 -18.59 -1.75 -17.04
C ASN A 102 -19.24 -1.14 -15.80
N THR A 103 -19.49 -1.91 -14.74
CA THR A 103 -20.20 -1.43 -13.54
C THR A 103 -19.28 -0.93 -12.43
N LYS A 104 -17.94 -1.08 -12.53
CA LYS A 104 -17.03 -0.75 -11.42
C LYS A 104 -15.74 0.01 -11.75
N GLU A 105 -15.70 1.26 -11.28
CA GLU A 105 -14.70 1.73 -10.31
C GLU A 105 -13.23 1.99 -10.77
N ASN A 106 -13.03 2.63 -11.93
CA ASN A 106 -11.82 3.45 -12.21
C ASN A 106 -12.17 4.96 -12.18
N HIS A 107 -12.35 5.52 -10.98
CA HIS A 107 -12.98 6.84 -10.79
C HIS A 107 -12.09 7.79 -9.97
N HIS A 108 -12.13 9.09 -10.27
CA HIS A 108 -11.49 10.17 -9.51
C HIS A 108 -9.96 10.04 -9.34
N ASN A 109 -9.26 9.32 -10.21
CA ASN A 109 -7.81 9.17 -10.10
C ASN A 109 -7.06 10.41 -10.61
N THR A 110 -5.90 10.68 -10.02
CA THR A 110 -4.99 11.76 -10.45
C THR A 110 -3.56 11.24 -10.49
N ALA A 111 -2.88 11.42 -11.61
CA ALA A 111 -1.45 11.13 -11.77
C ALA A 111 -0.73 12.37 -12.33
N ILE A 112 0.27 12.85 -11.59
CA ILE A 112 1.11 13.98 -11.97
C ILE A 112 2.57 13.53 -11.91
N GLY A 113 3.25 13.53 -13.05
CA GLY A 113 4.59 12.97 -13.20
C GLY A 113 4.65 12.03 -14.41
N ASP A 114 5.67 11.19 -14.48
CA ASP A 114 5.93 10.32 -15.63
C ASP A 114 5.80 8.82 -15.28
N GLU A 115 5.42 8.00 -16.26
CA GLU A 115 5.45 6.52 -16.21
C GLU A 115 4.64 5.87 -15.07
N ASN A 116 3.67 6.57 -14.46
CA ASN A 116 2.81 5.98 -13.44
C ASN A 116 1.75 5.03 -14.03
N SER A 117 1.45 3.94 -13.33
CA SER A 117 0.43 2.96 -13.72
C SER A 117 -0.62 2.80 -12.61
N ILE A 118 -1.87 3.13 -12.92
CA ILE A 118 -3.03 2.96 -12.03
C ILE A 118 -4.01 2.01 -12.73
N THR A 119 -4.24 0.83 -12.15
CA THR A 119 -5.11 -0.20 -12.72
C THR A 119 -6.13 -0.67 -11.70
N GLY A 120 -7.43 -0.43 -11.97
CA GLY A 120 -8.55 -0.84 -11.13
C GLY A 120 -8.55 -0.21 -9.74
N SER A 121 -8.64 1.12 -9.69
CA SER A 121 -8.59 1.88 -8.45
C SER A 121 -9.53 3.08 -8.45
N ILE A 122 -10.01 3.48 -7.27
CA ILE A 122 -10.74 4.74 -7.03
C ILE A 122 -9.92 5.69 -6.18
N ASN A 123 -9.99 6.98 -6.50
CA ASN A 123 -9.46 8.09 -5.71
C ASN A 123 -7.96 7.95 -5.39
N THR A 124 -7.21 7.29 -6.29
CA THR A 124 -5.75 7.24 -6.25
C THR A 124 -5.19 8.59 -6.67
N LYS A 125 -4.30 9.17 -5.85
CA LYS A 125 -3.62 10.45 -6.09
C LYS A 125 -2.12 10.21 -6.07
N ILE A 126 -1.45 10.49 -7.19
CA ILE A 126 0.00 10.31 -7.35
C ILE A 126 0.62 11.64 -7.77
N VAL A 127 1.69 12.03 -7.08
CA VAL A 127 2.62 13.10 -7.48
C VAL A 127 4.03 12.54 -7.41
N GLY A 128 4.66 12.35 -8.58
CA GLY A 128 5.95 11.65 -8.75
C GLY A 128 5.87 10.63 -9.88
N ASP A 129 6.92 9.83 -10.05
CA ASP A 129 7.17 9.08 -11.28
C ASP A 129 7.27 7.57 -11.06
N ASN A 130 6.98 6.76 -12.08
CA ASN A 130 7.16 5.30 -12.08
C ASN A 130 6.49 4.59 -10.89
N ASN A 131 5.36 5.11 -10.40
CA ASN A 131 4.58 4.46 -9.33
C ASN A 131 3.55 3.50 -9.93
N GLU A 132 3.31 2.37 -9.27
CA GLU A 132 2.34 1.36 -9.70
C GLU A 132 1.30 1.08 -8.62
N VAL A 133 0.03 1.34 -8.93
CA VAL A 133 -1.13 1.04 -8.09
C VAL A 133 -2.02 0.03 -8.81
N LEU A 134 -1.95 -1.23 -8.38
CA LEU A 134 -2.60 -2.37 -9.06
C LEU A 134 -3.66 -3.01 -8.17
N ASN A 135 -4.84 -3.25 -8.75
CA ASN A 135 -5.91 -3.98 -8.10
C ASN A 135 -5.48 -5.41 -7.72
N GLY A 136 -5.66 -5.76 -6.45
CA GLY A 136 -5.29 -7.08 -5.95
C GLY A 136 -3.79 -7.38 -6.02
N TRP A 137 -3.45 -8.67 -5.82
CA TRP A 137 -2.10 -9.19 -5.94
C TRP A 137 -2.13 -10.69 -6.31
N TYR A 138 -1.13 -11.13 -7.06
CA TYR A 138 -1.02 -12.49 -7.57
C TYR A 138 0.38 -13.04 -7.26
N GLU A 139 0.44 -14.25 -6.69
CA GLU A 139 1.70 -14.97 -6.55
C GLU A 139 2.06 -15.76 -7.79
N ASN A 140 3.35 -15.76 -8.10
CA ASN A 140 3.96 -16.67 -9.06
C ASN A 140 4.92 -17.63 -8.32
N ASN A 141 4.38 -18.75 -7.83
CA ASN A 141 5.17 -19.80 -7.18
C ASN A 141 5.67 -20.86 -8.19
N GLY A 142 5.84 -20.49 -9.46
CA GLY A 142 6.44 -21.32 -10.53
C GLY A 142 5.64 -22.56 -10.95
N LYS A 143 4.49 -22.85 -10.33
CA LYS A 143 3.63 -24.00 -10.64
C LYS A 143 2.14 -23.67 -10.76
N THR A 144 1.67 -22.63 -10.08
CA THR A 144 0.33 -22.04 -10.24
C THR A 144 0.37 -20.55 -9.96
N PHE A 145 -0.41 -19.78 -10.72
CA PHE A 145 -0.76 -18.41 -10.35
C PHE A 145 -1.80 -18.45 -9.23
N ARG A 146 -1.48 -17.91 -8.05
CA ARG A 146 -2.46 -17.79 -6.96
C ARG A 146 -2.94 -16.35 -6.88
N LYS A 147 -4.22 -16.12 -7.17
CA LYS A 147 -4.91 -14.85 -6.92
C LYS A 147 -5.09 -14.72 -5.40
N VAL A 148 -4.41 -13.75 -4.78
CA VAL A 148 -4.36 -13.61 -3.31
C VAL A 148 -5.33 -12.54 -2.83
N VAL A 149 -5.31 -11.36 -3.45
CA VAL A 149 -6.26 -10.27 -3.13
C VAL A 149 -7.15 -9.98 -4.33
N THR A 150 -8.45 -9.80 -4.08
CA THR A 150 -9.44 -9.46 -5.11
C THR A 150 -10.24 -8.25 -4.68
N GLY A 151 -10.14 -7.14 -5.41
CA GLY A 151 -10.84 -5.91 -5.10
C GLY A 151 -10.32 -4.73 -5.93
N VAL A 152 -11.01 -3.60 -5.83
CA VAL A 152 -10.59 -2.32 -6.41
C VAL A 152 -9.76 -1.59 -5.36
N ASN A 153 -8.54 -1.14 -5.64
CA ASN A 153 -7.79 -0.34 -4.65
C ASN A 153 -8.52 0.99 -4.41
N LYS A 154 -8.75 1.39 -3.17
CA LYS A 154 -9.45 2.65 -2.81
C LYS A 154 -8.54 3.56 -1.99
N ASP A 155 -8.58 4.86 -2.26
CA ASP A 155 -7.92 5.94 -1.51
C ASP A 155 -6.39 5.77 -1.29
N VAL A 156 -5.65 5.47 -2.36
CA VAL A 156 -4.17 5.43 -2.32
C VAL A 156 -3.60 6.82 -2.62
N LYS A 157 -2.67 7.31 -1.80
CA LYS A 157 -2.05 8.64 -1.95
C LYS A 157 -0.54 8.50 -1.90
N ILE A 158 0.14 8.88 -2.99
CA ILE A 158 1.59 8.73 -3.16
C ILE A 158 2.20 10.09 -3.50
N TYR A 159 3.22 10.48 -2.74
CA TYR A 159 4.07 11.64 -3.01
C TYR A 159 5.53 11.17 -3.02
N GLY A 160 6.09 10.98 -4.21
CA GLY A 160 7.38 10.33 -4.46
C GLY A 160 7.31 9.35 -5.62
N SER A 161 8.43 8.66 -5.91
CA SER A 161 8.63 7.91 -7.15
C SER A 161 8.96 6.42 -6.92
N GLY A 162 8.65 5.55 -7.87
CA GLY A 162 9.02 4.12 -7.84
C GLY A 162 8.24 3.26 -6.84
N ASN A 163 7.18 3.79 -6.23
CA ASN A 163 6.41 3.06 -5.20
C ASN A 163 5.43 2.06 -5.84
N LYS A 164 5.21 0.93 -5.17
CA LYS A 164 4.26 -0.12 -5.56
C LYS A 164 3.21 -0.30 -4.48
N VAL A 165 1.94 -0.27 -4.87
CA VAL A 165 0.80 -0.46 -3.97
C VAL A 165 -0.18 -1.44 -4.60
N TYR A 166 -0.11 -2.71 -4.19
CA TYR A 166 -0.88 -3.81 -4.77
C TYR A 166 -1.87 -4.37 -3.74
N GLY A 167 -3.15 -4.48 -4.09
CA GLY A 167 -4.20 -5.03 -3.22
C GLY A 167 -4.21 -4.43 -1.81
N SER A 168 -4.05 -3.11 -1.74
CA SER A 168 -3.79 -2.35 -0.51
C SER A 168 -4.50 -0.99 -0.57
N HIS A 169 -5.68 -0.92 0.02
CA HIS A 169 -6.53 0.27 0.17
C HIS A 169 -5.97 1.20 1.25
N ARG A 170 -6.27 2.49 1.15
CA ARG A 170 -6.04 3.52 2.20
C ARG A 170 -4.59 3.57 2.70
N GLN A 171 -3.71 3.82 1.73
CA GLN A 171 -2.28 3.97 1.92
C GLN A 171 -1.90 5.43 1.69
N LEU A 172 -1.16 6.03 2.62
CA LEU A 172 -0.44 7.28 2.40
C LEU A 172 1.06 6.99 2.34
N VAL A 173 1.69 7.26 1.21
CA VAL A 173 3.12 7.01 0.96
C VAL A 173 3.82 8.34 0.67
N LEU A 174 4.87 8.63 1.44
CA LEU A 174 5.70 9.84 1.33
C LEU A 174 7.17 9.41 1.15
N GLY A 175 7.70 9.52 -0.07
CA GLY A 175 9.04 9.04 -0.42
C GLY A 175 9.01 7.97 -1.51
N ASP A 176 10.12 7.25 -1.69
CA ASP A 176 10.43 6.57 -2.95
C ASP A 176 10.67 5.06 -2.78
N ASN A 177 10.38 4.28 -3.83
CA ASN A 177 10.68 2.84 -3.91
C ASN A 177 10.08 1.98 -2.79
N ASN A 178 8.98 2.40 -2.15
CA ASN A 178 8.31 1.60 -1.12
C ASN A 178 7.40 0.55 -1.79
N GLU A 179 7.36 -0.66 -1.25
CA GLU A 179 6.58 -1.78 -1.78
C GLU A 179 5.55 -2.23 -0.74
N ILE A 180 4.27 -1.98 -1.02
CA ILE A 180 3.14 -2.24 -0.12
C ILE A 180 2.19 -3.23 -0.79
N ILE A 181 2.15 -4.46 -0.29
CA ILE A 181 1.52 -5.58 -1.00
C ILE A 181 0.56 -6.35 -0.11
N ALA A 182 -0.61 -6.64 -0.68
CA ALA A 182 -1.63 -7.55 -0.19
C ALA A 182 -2.13 -7.24 1.25
N ARG A 183 -2.11 -5.96 1.64
CA ARG A 183 -2.48 -5.56 3.00
C ARG A 183 -3.92 -5.95 3.36
N ASP A 184 -4.82 -5.99 2.39
CA ASP A 184 -6.23 -6.31 2.61
C ASP A 184 -6.61 -7.73 2.12
N SER A 185 -5.65 -8.67 2.16
CA SER A 185 -5.87 -10.10 1.88
C SER A 185 -6.66 -10.87 2.96
N GLY A 186 -7.16 -10.19 4.00
CA GLY A 186 -7.83 -10.82 5.14
C GLY A 186 -9.18 -11.44 4.75
N THR A 187 -9.50 -12.61 5.30
CA THR A 187 -10.71 -13.37 4.98
C THR A 187 -11.62 -13.52 6.20
N VAL A 188 -11.69 -12.52 7.08
CA VAL A 188 -12.51 -12.64 8.30
C VAL A 188 -13.98 -12.63 7.90
N SER A 189 -14.67 -13.72 8.23
CA SER A 189 -16.04 -13.99 7.79
C SER A 189 -17.11 -13.14 8.48
N ASP A 190 -16.70 -12.22 9.35
CA ASP A 190 -17.55 -11.32 10.14
C ASP A 190 -17.27 -9.83 9.89
N TYR A 191 -16.48 -9.49 8.85
CA TYR A 191 -16.31 -8.11 8.41
C TYR A 191 -17.69 -7.44 8.24
N LYS A 192 -17.91 -6.36 9.00
CA LYS A 192 -19.14 -5.56 8.92
C LYS A 192 -19.08 -4.56 7.78
N ASP A 193 -17.86 -4.22 7.33
CA ASP A 193 -17.59 -3.37 6.19
C ASP A 193 -17.47 -4.23 4.90
N PRO A 194 -18.27 -3.97 3.84
CA PRO A 194 -18.19 -4.71 2.58
C PRO A 194 -16.83 -4.66 1.88
N ASP A 195 -16.02 -3.63 2.14
CA ASP A 195 -14.66 -3.49 1.60
C ASP A 195 -13.59 -4.18 2.49
N GLY A 196 -14.02 -4.94 3.51
CA GLY A 196 -13.15 -5.74 4.39
C GLY A 196 -12.30 -4.93 5.36
N ARG A 197 -12.51 -3.61 5.48
CA ARG A 197 -11.70 -2.73 6.34
C ARG A 197 -12.42 -1.41 6.62
N GLU A 198 -12.53 -0.99 7.88
CA GLU A 198 -13.35 0.16 8.31
C GLU A 198 -12.87 1.49 7.71
N LEU A 199 -13.77 2.21 7.03
CA LEU A 199 -13.56 3.49 6.33
C LEU A 199 -12.44 4.40 6.90
N TYR A 200 -12.39 4.63 8.21
CA TYR A 200 -11.48 5.59 8.86
C TYR A 200 -10.04 5.10 9.08
N THR A 201 -9.70 3.87 8.72
CA THR A 201 -8.33 3.36 8.82
C THR A 201 -7.43 3.90 7.69
N MET A 202 -6.18 4.24 8.01
CA MET A 202 -5.12 4.52 7.03
C MET A 202 -3.76 3.99 7.51
N ASP A 203 -3.06 3.38 6.57
CA ASP A 203 -1.64 3.06 6.70
C ASP A 203 -0.78 4.27 6.24
N LEU A 204 0.40 4.43 6.83
CA LEU A 204 1.34 5.52 6.53
C LEU A 204 2.75 4.98 6.35
N THR A 205 3.38 5.27 5.21
CA THR A 205 4.78 4.94 4.95
C THR A 205 5.53 6.22 4.61
N ILE A 206 6.63 6.50 5.31
CA ILE A 206 7.51 7.65 5.08
C ILE A 206 8.95 7.15 4.94
N GLY A 207 9.63 7.58 3.88
CA GLY A 207 11.03 7.26 3.60
C GLY A 207 11.20 6.40 2.36
N ARG A 208 12.28 5.60 2.30
CA ARG A 208 12.67 4.89 1.07
C ARG A 208 12.90 3.39 1.23
N ASN A 209 12.61 2.64 0.17
CA ASN A 209 12.85 1.18 0.10
C ASN A 209 12.17 0.37 1.22
N ASN A 210 11.06 0.83 1.80
CA ASN A 210 10.35 0.04 2.82
C ASN A 210 9.47 -1.02 2.15
N THR A 211 9.56 -2.26 2.61
CA THR A 211 8.79 -3.40 2.11
C THR A 211 7.77 -3.82 3.18
N ILE A 212 6.48 -3.73 2.85
CA ILE A 212 5.35 -4.01 3.75
C ILE A 212 4.42 -5.02 3.07
N HIS A 213 4.72 -6.31 3.25
CA HIS A 213 3.93 -7.41 2.70
C HIS A 213 3.00 -8.01 3.77
N ASN A 214 1.81 -8.46 3.39
CA ASN A 214 0.89 -9.11 4.33
C ASN A 214 0.11 -10.27 3.70
N ASN A 215 -0.19 -11.27 4.52
CA ASN A 215 -1.11 -12.37 4.24
C ASN A 215 -1.62 -12.97 5.57
N TYR A 216 -2.34 -12.19 6.40
CA TYR A 216 -3.19 -12.84 7.42
C TYR A 216 -4.46 -13.36 6.77
N THR A 217 -4.90 -14.53 7.20
CA THR A 217 -6.30 -14.97 7.10
C THR A 217 -7.24 -14.17 8.03
N TYR A 218 -6.78 -13.69 9.20
CA TYR A 218 -7.64 -13.20 10.30
C TYR A 218 -7.39 -11.73 10.75
N ARG A 219 -7.07 -10.82 9.82
CA ARG A 219 -6.79 -9.38 10.09
C ARG A 219 -8.07 -8.62 10.51
N ASN A 220 -8.05 -7.78 11.55
CA ASN A 220 -9.24 -6.98 11.90
C ASN A 220 -9.42 -5.73 11.00
N GLN A 221 -10.68 -5.32 10.82
CA GLN A 221 -11.06 -4.20 9.95
C GLN A 221 -10.55 -2.81 10.41
N TRP A 222 -10.16 -2.63 11.68
CA TRP A 222 -9.68 -1.35 12.25
C TRP A 222 -8.14 -1.19 12.26
N GLU A 223 -7.39 -2.16 11.77
CA GLU A 223 -5.93 -2.21 11.96
C GLU A 223 -5.13 -1.29 11.02
N SER A 224 -3.97 -0.80 11.46
CA SER A 224 -3.10 0.06 10.65
C SER A 224 -1.59 -0.14 10.87
N VAL A 225 -0.77 0.20 9.87
CA VAL A 225 0.70 0.21 9.96
C VAL A 225 1.25 1.60 9.66
N LYS A 226 2.22 2.06 10.46
CA LYS A 226 2.93 3.32 10.31
C LYS A 226 4.43 3.06 10.33
N VAL A 227 5.12 3.35 9.23
CA VAL A 227 6.58 3.18 9.07
C VAL A 227 7.20 4.51 8.69
N ILE A 228 8.27 4.91 9.39
CA ILE A 228 9.06 6.12 9.12
C ILE A 228 10.54 5.73 9.13
N GLY A 229 11.22 5.84 8.00
CA GLY A 229 12.63 5.50 7.84
C GLY A 229 12.89 4.75 6.54
N ASN A 230 14.06 4.10 6.44
CA ASN A 230 14.54 3.51 5.20
C ASN A 230 14.83 2.02 5.32
N ASN A 231 14.66 1.27 4.22
CA ASN A 231 14.99 -0.15 4.09
C ASN A 231 14.29 -1.07 5.13
N ASN A 232 13.16 -0.66 5.71
CA ASN A 232 12.47 -1.49 6.71
C ASN A 232 11.67 -2.61 6.04
N ASN A 233 11.68 -3.80 6.64
CA ASN A 233 11.06 -5.00 6.09
C ASN A 233 10.03 -5.61 7.07
N GLY A 234 8.76 -5.55 6.68
CA GLY A 234 7.62 -6.16 7.37
C GLY A 234 7.13 -7.47 6.73
N GLY A 235 7.94 -8.09 5.86
CA GLY A 235 7.55 -9.27 5.10
C GLY A 235 7.70 -10.59 5.86
N GLY A 236 6.58 -11.28 6.09
CA GLY A 236 6.56 -12.69 6.46
C GLY A 236 6.35 -13.58 5.23
N GLY A 237 7.11 -14.67 5.11
CA GLY A 237 7.01 -15.60 3.98
C GLY A 237 5.63 -16.24 3.84
N TYR A 238 5.16 -16.41 2.59
CA TYR A 238 3.83 -16.93 2.29
C TYR A 238 3.61 -18.36 2.79
N GLY A 239 2.41 -18.64 3.31
CA GLY A 239 2.05 -19.99 3.78
C GLY A 239 2.73 -20.44 5.07
N SER A 240 3.53 -19.57 5.69
CA SER A 240 4.01 -19.77 7.06
C SER A 240 2.84 -19.92 8.04
N LEU A 241 3.00 -20.74 9.09
CA LEU A 241 2.05 -20.84 10.21
C LEU A 241 1.94 -19.53 11.01
N TYR A 242 2.83 -18.56 10.74
CA TYR A 242 2.78 -17.18 11.23
C TYR A 242 2.08 -16.22 10.24
N ALA A 243 1.27 -16.73 9.31
CA ALA A 243 0.30 -15.94 8.54
C ALA A 243 -0.61 -15.21 9.53
N GLY A 244 -0.36 -13.92 9.75
CA GLY A 244 -0.62 -13.26 11.06
C GLY A 244 -0.73 -11.72 11.03
N GLY A 245 -0.93 -11.13 9.85
CA GLY A 245 -0.98 -9.68 9.54
C GLY A 245 -1.40 -8.68 10.61
N ALA A 246 -0.74 -7.53 10.55
CA ALA A 246 -0.55 -6.57 11.64
C ALA A 246 -1.76 -6.12 12.46
N ASN A 247 -1.81 -6.55 13.74
CA ASN A 247 -2.66 -5.94 14.79
C ASN A 247 -2.06 -4.62 15.36
N ASN A 248 -1.62 -3.73 14.46
CA ASN A 248 -0.99 -2.40 14.66
C ASN A 248 0.54 -2.32 14.85
N VAL A 249 1.24 -1.49 14.05
CA VAL A 249 2.70 -1.20 14.18
C VAL A 249 3.01 0.31 13.98
N ILE A 250 3.83 0.90 14.88
CA ILE A 250 4.59 2.14 14.64
C ILE A 250 6.07 1.80 14.62
N LEU A 251 6.77 2.20 13.56
CA LEU A 251 8.20 2.02 13.40
C LEU A 251 8.85 3.35 13.01
N ILE A 252 9.91 3.75 13.73
CA ILE A 252 10.74 4.92 13.43
C ILE A 252 12.22 4.52 13.46
N GLY A 253 12.85 4.52 12.29
CA GLY A 253 14.27 4.21 12.10
C GLY A 253 14.53 3.38 10.85
N ASP A 254 15.81 3.05 10.63
CA ASP A 254 16.27 2.42 9.39
C ASP A 254 16.67 0.94 9.59
N ASN A 255 16.54 0.18 8.50
CA ASN A 255 16.93 -1.22 8.32
C ASN A 255 16.30 -2.21 9.33
N GLN A 256 15.13 -1.93 9.90
CA GLN A 256 14.47 -2.87 10.81
C GLN A 256 13.83 -4.04 10.07
N ASN A 257 13.81 -5.20 10.70
CA ASN A 257 12.82 -6.25 10.38
C ASN A 257 11.73 -6.22 11.46
N PHE A 258 10.47 -6.38 11.06
CA PHE A 258 9.34 -6.45 11.99
C PHE A 258 8.33 -7.53 11.57
N THR A 259 7.58 -8.06 12.53
CA THR A 259 6.67 -9.19 12.33
C THR A 259 5.23 -8.90 12.72
N ASN A 260 4.35 -9.77 12.24
CA ASN A 260 2.91 -9.63 12.35
C ASN A 260 2.36 -10.51 13.49
N SER A 261 2.34 -9.97 14.70
CA SER A 261 1.64 -10.57 15.85
C SER A 261 0.91 -9.56 16.74
N GLY A 262 1.05 -8.27 16.45
CA GLY A 262 0.33 -7.18 17.09
C GLY A 262 1.24 -6.02 17.49
N GLU A 263 0.94 -5.44 18.65
CA GLU A 263 1.52 -4.20 19.17
C GLU A 263 3.05 -4.23 19.35
N MET A 264 3.76 -3.12 19.55
CA MET A 264 3.71 -1.82 18.85
C MET A 264 4.95 -1.03 19.33
N ILE A 265 5.55 -0.22 18.46
CA ILE A 265 6.60 0.77 18.77
C ILE A 265 8.03 0.18 18.78
N THR A 266 8.73 0.44 17.68
CA THR A 266 10.19 0.37 17.59
C THR A 266 10.73 1.75 17.21
N ILE A 267 11.55 2.36 18.08
CA ILE A 267 12.28 3.61 17.81
C ILE A 267 13.77 3.33 17.92
N GLY A 268 14.46 3.36 16.78
CA GLY A 268 15.88 2.98 16.67
C GLY A 268 16.20 2.43 15.29
N SER A 269 17.48 2.45 14.91
CA SER A 269 17.97 1.85 13.67
C SER A 269 18.95 0.71 13.99
N ILE A 270 19.00 -0.29 13.13
CA ILE A 270 20.08 -1.29 13.08
C ILE A 270 20.89 -1.12 11.80
N SER A 271 22.07 -1.73 11.72
CA SER A 271 22.88 -1.75 10.50
C SER A 271 22.31 -2.72 9.45
N PRO A 272 22.59 -2.51 8.15
CA PRO A 272 22.23 -3.46 7.09
C PRO A 272 22.84 -4.86 7.25
N GLU A 273 23.94 -4.97 8.01
CA GLU A 273 24.57 -6.24 8.39
C GLU A 273 23.76 -6.94 9.49
N GLU A 274 23.43 -6.23 10.58
CA GLU A 274 22.55 -6.73 11.65
C GLU A 274 21.18 -7.15 11.10
N GLN A 275 20.59 -6.39 10.17
CA GLN A 275 19.31 -6.73 9.53
C GLN A 275 19.31 -8.10 8.84
N LYS A 276 20.46 -8.61 8.40
CA LYS A 276 20.59 -9.87 7.66
C LYS A 276 21.09 -11.03 8.51
N GLU A 277 21.41 -10.80 9.78
CA GLU A 277 21.98 -11.83 10.63
C GLU A 277 20.93 -12.88 11.02
N MET A 278 21.30 -14.16 10.92
CA MET A 278 20.43 -15.30 11.19
C MET A 278 20.95 -16.10 12.39
N LYS A 279 20.05 -16.48 13.31
CA LYS A 279 20.34 -17.38 14.45
C LYS A 279 19.32 -18.52 14.42
N ASN A 280 19.78 -19.77 14.45
CA ASN A 280 18.95 -20.97 14.46
C ASN A 280 17.91 -21.07 13.32
N GLY A 281 18.13 -20.38 12.19
CA GLY A 281 17.21 -20.34 11.04
C GLY A 281 16.19 -19.20 11.07
N GLU A 282 16.13 -18.41 12.14
CA GLU A 282 15.32 -17.19 12.26
C GLU A 282 16.21 -15.93 12.14
N LEU A 283 15.60 -14.77 11.84
CA LEU A 283 16.30 -13.48 11.85
C LEU A 283 16.67 -13.11 13.29
N ARG A 284 17.95 -12.84 13.53
CA ARG A 284 18.48 -12.48 14.86
C ARG A 284 17.94 -11.13 15.35
N TYR A 285 17.72 -10.20 14.42
CA TYR A 285 17.22 -8.85 14.69
C TYR A 285 15.89 -8.63 13.93
N GLN A 286 14.79 -8.83 14.64
CA GLN A 286 13.41 -8.78 14.16
C GLN A 286 12.42 -8.48 15.31
N SER A 287 11.78 -7.30 15.33
CA SER A 287 10.79 -6.99 16.38
C SER A 287 9.45 -7.71 16.17
N GLY A 288 8.74 -8.04 17.26
CA GLY A 288 7.47 -8.76 17.22
C GLY A 288 6.83 -9.01 18.59
N GLY A 289 5.50 -9.13 18.61
CA GLY A 289 4.65 -9.23 19.82
C GLY A 289 4.68 -7.95 20.68
N SER A 290 3.78 -7.82 21.66
CA SER A 290 3.53 -6.62 22.50
C SER A 290 4.78 -6.05 23.20
N SER A 291 5.65 -5.38 22.45
CA SER A 291 7.02 -5.04 22.87
C SER A 291 7.33 -3.58 22.55
N ILE A 292 8.00 -2.89 23.47
CA ILE A 292 8.38 -1.48 23.33
C ILE A 292 9.90 -1.39 23.24
N MET A 293 10.42 -0.77 22.18
CA MET A 293 11.86 -0.53 22.01
C MET A 293 12.19 0.95 21.78
N ALA A 294 13.14 1.49 22.56
CA ALA A 294 13.73 2.81 22.37
C ALA A 294 15.26 2.76 22.47
N GLY A 295 15.95 2.84 21.32
CA GLY A 295 17.41 2.96 21.23
C GLY A 295 18.02 2.38 19.94
N PHE A 296 19.18 2.90 19.55
CA PHE A 296 19.95 2.44 18.38
C PHE A 296 20.69 1.11 18.61
N HIS A 297 20.77 0.27 17.58
CA HIS A 297 21.40 -1.07 17.60
C HIS A 297 20.84 -2.03 18.65
N SER A 298 19.54 -1.95 18.93
CA SER A 298 18.89 -2.79 19.94
C SER A 298 17.84 -3.72 19.30
N TYR A 299 17.43 -4.77 20.02
CA TYR A 299 16.34 -5.67 19.62
C TYR A 299 15.58 -6.23 20.83
N VAL A 300 14.29 -6.48 20.61
CA VAL A 300 13.35 -6.98 21.61
C VAL A 300 12.43 -8.04 21.00
N ARG A 301 12.09 -9.07 21.79
CA ARG A 301 11.20 -10.16 21.37
C ARG A 301 10.06 -10.37 22.38
N GLY A 302 8.81 -10.37 21.90
CA GLY A 302 7.65 -10.99 22.53
C GLY A 302 7.28 -10.52 23.95
N GLY A 303 6.59 -9.38 24.09
CA GLY A 303 6.05 -8.96 25.39
C GLY A 303 7.06 -8.22 26.27
N SER A 304 8.17 -7.76 25.69
CA SER A 304 9.35 -7.29 26.41
C SER A 304 9.55 -5.77 26.24
N VAL A 305 10.18 -5.12 27.23
CA VAL A 305 10.45 -3.67 27.22
C VAL A 305 11.95 -3.42 27.18
N LEU A 306 12.41 -2.65 26.20
CA LEU A 306 13.81 -2.28 26.04
C LEU A 306 14.00 -0.77 25.87
N ILE A 307 14.76 -0.17 26.79
CA ILE A 307 15.15 1.24 26.74
C ILE A 307 16.68 1.33 26.89
N GLY A 308 17.37 1.55 25.78
CA GLY A 308 18.84 1.56 25.74
C GLY A 308 19.41 1.25 24.36
N THR A 309 20.66 1.64 24.12
CA THR A 309 21.39 1.40 22.87
C THR A 309 22.26 0.13 22.97
N ARG A 310 22.47 -0.59 21.87
CA ARG A 310 23.26 -1.84 21.83
C ARG A 310 22.79 -2.94 22.80
N SER A 311 21.50 -2.96 23.11
CA SER A 311 20.92 -3.87 24.10
C SER A 311 19.97 -4.89 23.46
N TYR A 312 19.84 -6.08 24.04
CA TYR A 312 19.33 -7.25 23.30
C TYR A 312 18.53 -8.22 24.17
N SER A 313 17.29 -8.55 23.76
CA SER A 313 16.34 -9.39 24.50
C SER A 313 15.84 -10.55 23.62
N GLU A 314 16.36 -11.76 23.84
CA GLU A 314 16.04 -12.95 23.01
C GLU A 314 14.77 -13.71 23.39
N ASN A 315 14.15 -13.36 24.51
CA ASN A 315 13.06 -14.13 25.08
C ASN A 315 11.91 -13.26 25.60
N MET A 316 10.79 -13.90 25.92
CA MET A 316 9.53 -13.23 26.21
C MET A 316 9.48 -12.64 27.62
N LEU A 317 8.70 -11.56 27.77
CA LEU A 317 8.38 -10.91 29.05
C LEU A 317 9.60 -10.40 29.83
N GLN A 318 10.60 -9.86 29.13
CA GLN A 318 11.84 -9.31 29.68
C GLN A 318 11.79 -7.79 29.84
N THR A 319 12.61 -7.22 30.72
CA THR A 319 12.81 -5.76 30.83
C THR A 319 14.29 -5.41 30.84
N ILE A 320 14.75 -4.58 29.91
CA ILE A 320 16.13 -4.07 29.86
C ILE A 320 16.10 -2.53 29.84
N VAL A 321 16.67 -1.91 30.86
CA VAL A 321 16.91 -0.46 30.93
C VAL A 321 18.39 -0.21 31.13
N GLY A 322 19.09 0.21 30.07
CA GLY A 322 20.54 0.43 30.08
C GLY A 322 21.23 0.12 28.75
N HIS A 323 22.48 0.59 28.60
CA HIS A 323 23.28 0.47 27.39
C HIS A 323 24.09 -0.85 27.36
N GLY A 324 24.18 -1.51 26.21
CA GLY A 324 25.08 -2.64 26.00
C GLY A 324 24.72 -3.90 26.80
N SER A 325 23.45 -4.03 27.21
CA SER A 325 22.99 -5.09 28.11
C SER A 325 22.15 -6.15 27.38
N SER A 326 22.36 -7.43 27.70
CA SER A 326 21.73 -8.56 27.01
C SER A 326 21.12 -9.60 27.94
N ILE A 327 20.00 -10.18 27.52
CA ILE A 327 19.40 -11.38 28.13
C ILE A 327 19.23 -12.43 27.04
N ASP A 328 20.10 -13.44 27.08
CA ASP A 328 20.20 -14.48 26.04
C ASP A 328 19.18 -15.60 26.27
N ASN A 329 18.83 -16.27 25.18
CA ASN A 329 18.06 -17.51 25.18
C ASN A 329 19.01 -18.70 24.98
N LEU A 330 18.82 -19.75 25.77
CA LEU A 330 19.47 -21.04 25.58
C LEU A 330 18.42 -22.10 25.28
N HIS A 331 18.49 -22.60 24.04
CA HIS A 331 17.58 -23.55 23.45
C HIS A 331 18.04 -24.97 23.82
N ASP A 332 17.54 -25.51 24.93
CA ASP A 332 17.88 -26.87 25.39
C ASP A 332 17.10 -27.99 24.66
N GLY A 333 16.26 -27.61 23.70
CA GLY A 333 15.40 -28.52 22.94
C GLY A 333 14.13 -28.96 23.66
N SER A 334 13.89 -28.50 24.89
CA SER A 334 12.67 -28.75 25.65
C SER A 334 11.59 -27.67 25.40
N ASN A 335 10.37 -27.93 25.89
CA ASN A 335 9.14 -27.26 25.44
C ASN A 335 9.13 -25.72 25.53
N TRP A 336 8.42 -25.11 24.58
CA TRP A 336 8.15 -23.67 24.35
C TRP A 336 7.60 -22.85 25.54
N LEU A 337 7.42 -23.46 26.72
CA LEU A 337 6.74 -22.85 27.88
C LEU A 337 7.68 -22.45 29.02
N PHE A 338 8.92 -22.95 29.06
CA PHE A 338 9.88 -22.66 30.13
C PHE A 338 11.30 -22.51 29.57
N VAL A 339 11.57 -21.39 28.91
CA VAL A 339 12.88 -21.08 28.32
C VAL A 339 13.68 -20.09 29.17
N ASN A 340 15.00 -20.27 29.18
CA ASN A 340 15.93 -19.49 29.98
C ASN A 340 15.81 -17.98 29.74
N GLY A 341 15.85 -17.20 30.83
CA GLY A 341 15.80 -15.73 30.77
C GLY A 341 14.41 -15.10 30.67
N MET A 342 13.31 -15.88 30.61
CA MET A 342 11.96 -15.32 30.79
C MET A 342 11.85 -14.56 32.12
N TYR A 343 11.11 -13.45 32.15
CA TYR A 343 10.99 -12.53 33.30
C TYR A 343 12.31 -11.86 33.75
N GLY A 344 13.40 -12.04 32.99
CA GLY A 344 14.68 -11.40 33.25
C GLY A 344 14.58 -9.87 33.23
N THR A 345 15.16 -9.23 34.24
CA THR A 345 15.21 -7.77 34.36
C THR A 345 16.65 -7.29 34.50
N ILE A 346 17.05 -6.34 33.65
CA ILE A 346 18.31 -5.59 33.78
C ILE A 346 17.99 -4.12 33.99
N ASN A 347 18.59 -3.53 35.02
CA ASN A 347 18.68 -2.08 35.20
C ASN A 347 20.16 -1.72 35.39
N GLY A 348 20.77 -1.09 34.39
CA GLY A 348 22.20 -0.81 34.33
C GLY A 348 22.85 -1.18 32.99
N SER A 349 24.07 -0.72 32.77
CA SER A 349 24.80 -0.89 31.50
C SER A 349 25.79 -2.05 31.53
N PHE A 350 26.01 -2.69 30.37
CA PHE A 350 26.94 -3.80 30.15
C PHE A 350 26.70 -5.03 31.02
N ASN A 351 25.44 -5.30 31.37
CA ASN A 351 25.07 -6.51 32.12
C ASN A 351 24.65 -7.61 31.14
N TRP A 352 25.05 -8.84 31.43
CA TRP A 352 24.68 -10.01 30.64
C TRP A 352 24.01 -11.05 31.53
N ILE A 353 22.75 -11.39 31.25
CA ILE A 353 22.07 -12.52 31.85
C ILE A 353 22.09 -13.68 30.85
N ARG A 354 22.69 -14.78 31.26
CA ARG A 354 22.84 -16.02 30.49
C ARG A 354 22.76 -17.20 31.46
N ASN A 355 22.11 -18.30 31.06
CA ASN A 355 22.03 -19.52 31.87
C ASN A 355 22.45 -20.76 31.07
N ASP A 356 23.73 -21.13 31.17
CA ASP A 356 24.31 -22.34 30.57
C ASP A 356 23.95 -23.65 31.32
N GLY A 357 23.02 -23.61 32.28
CA GLY A 357 22.58 -24.77 33.03
C GLY A 357 21.63 -25.68 32.23
N VAL A 358 21.92 -26.99 32.24
CA VAL A 358 21.00 -28.04 31.78
C VAL A 358 20.04 -28.41 32.92
N TYR A 359 18.74 -28.49 32.65
CA TYR A 359 17.75 -28.88 33.66
C TYR A 359 17.81 -30.40 33.91
N SER A 360 18.68 -30.85 34.82
CA SER A 360 18.72 -32.25 35.24
C SER A 360 17.48 -32.58 36.07
N ARG A 361 16.48 -33.20 35.42
CA ARG A 361 15.33 -33.78 36.10
C ARG A 361 15.73 -35.11 36.72
N ASP A 362 16.50 -35.05 37.80
CA ASP A 362 16.79 -36.23 38.62
C ASP A 362 15.46 -36.76 39.20
N GLU A 363 15.18 -38.03 38.95
CA GLU A 363 13.97 -38.71 39.41
C GLU A 363 14.07 -39.03 40.91
N SER A 364 13.05 -38.63 41.68
CA SER A 364 12.83 -39.05 43.08
C SER A 364 11.34 -39.22 43.36
#